data_AF-A0A8C5TDT7-F1
#
_entry.id   AF-A0A8C5TDT7-F1
#
_cell.length_a   1.000
_cell.length_b   1.000
_cell.length_c   1.000
_cell.angle_alpha   90.00
_cell.angle_beta   90.00
_cell.angle_gamma   90.00
#
_symmetry.space_group_name_H-M   'P 1'
#
loop_
_entity.id
_entity.type
_entity.pdbx_description
1 polymer ?
#
loop_
_entity_poly.entity_id
_entity_poly.type
_entity_poly.pdbx_seq_one_letter_code
_entity_poly.pdbx_strand_id
1 'polypeptide(L)'
;MHKMLLAALSRVLQAPAVSGKVGAISEAFRVMVASRNYGDFASEATFEIKKCDLHRLEEGPGTTAVMTREEGLQYYKTMQTIRRMELKSDQLYKQKIIRGFCHLYDGQEACCVGLEAAIKPTDHVITAYRAHGFTYTRGVPVREILAELTGRKGGCAKGKGGSMHMYTKNFYGGNGIVGAQVPLGAGIALACKYFGKNEICLALYGDGAANQGQIFETYNMAALWKLPCIFICENNRYGMGTSVERAAASTDYYKRGYFIPGLRVDGMDILCVREAAKFAADYCRSGKGPLVMELQTYRYHGHSMSDPGISYRTREEIQEVRSKSDPITLLKDRMVNNNLASVEELKEIDVAVRKEIEEAAQFATTDPEPPLEELGHHIYFNEPPFEVRGPNQWIKYKSVS
;
A
#
# COMPACT_ATOMS: atom_id res chain seq x y z
N MET A 1 31.61 11.39 -57.46
CA MET A 1 32.89 11.69 -56.81
C MET A 1 33.01 10.82 -55.56
N HIS A 2 34.05 9.98 -55.55
CA HIS A 2 34.69 9.25 -54.45
C HIS A 2 33.85 8.55 -53.35
N LYS A 3 33.87 7.21 -53.44
CA LYS A 3 33.67 6.22 -52.37
C LYS A 3 34.98 6.05 -51.56
N MET A 4 34.89 5.84 -50.25
CA MET A 4 35.90 5.16 -49.39
C MET A 4 35.12 4.06 -48.65
N LEU A 5 35.21 2.76 -48.95
CA LEU A 5 36.29 1.76 -48.94
C LEU A 5 36.69 1.24 -47.54
N LEU A 6 36.26 0.00 -47.28
CA LEU A 6 36.72 -0.95 -46.27
C LEU A 6 38.16 -1.44 -46.53
N ALA A 7 38.78 -1.97 -45.46
CA ALA A 7 39.82 -3.05 -45.36
C ALA A 7 41.02 -2.58 -44.52
N ALA A 8 41.82 -3.40 -43.81
CA ALA A 8 41.74 -4.74 -43.24
C ALA A 8 43.09 -4.97 -42.49
N LEU A 9 43.06 -5.82 -41.46
CA LEU A 9 44.07 -6.83 -41.07
C LEU A 9 45.55 -6.50 -40.72
N SER A 10 45.94 -7.14 -39.60
CA SER A 10 47.17 -7.93 -39.35
C SER A 10 48.41 -7.25 -38.76
N ARG A 11 48.78 -7.68 -37.55
CA ARG A 11 50.19 -7.96 -37.21
C ARG A 11 50.31 -9.29 -36.46
N VAL A 12 51.26 -10.07 -36.97
CA VAL A 12 51.68 -11.44 -36.68
C VAL A 12 52.74 -11.46 -35.56
N LEU A 13 52.83 -12.58 -34.83
CA LEU A 13 54.05 -13.35 -34.45
C LEU A 13 53.66 -14.30 -33.28
N GLN A 14 53.20 -15.52 -33.52
CA GLN A 14 53.97 -16.77 -33.67
C GLN A 14 55.16 -16.93 -32.68
N ALA A 15 55.01 -17.86 -31.75
CA ALA A 15 56.09 -18.51 -31.00
C ALA A 15 55.85 -20.04 -30.98
N PRO A 16 56.87 -20.89 -31.21
CA PRO A 16 56.75 -22.33 -30.97
C PRO A 16 57.64 -22.85 -29.84
N ALA A 17 56.99 -23.63 -28.96
CA ALA A 17 57.32 -25.01 -28.56
C ALA A 17 58.44 -25.37 -27.53
N VAL A 18 57.96 -25.93 -26.40
CA VAL A 18 58.43 -27.07 -25.56
C VAL A 18 59.68 -26.95 -24.65
N SER A 19 59.47 -27.02 -23.32
CA SER A 19 59.79 -28.20 -22.47
C SER A 19 59.79 -27.83 -20.98
N GLY A 20 59.21 -28.70 -20.13
CA GLY A 20 59.34 -28.57 -18.67
C GLY A 20 58.17 -29.20 -17.90
N LYS A 21 58.35 -30.43 -17.42
CA LYS A 21 57.51 -31.06 -16.40
C LYS A 21 57.53 -30.25 -15.10
N VAL A 22 56.45 -30.33 -14.32
CA VAL A 22 56.38 -30.71 -12.88
C VAL A 22 55.14 -30.08 -12.23
N GLY A 23 54.35 -30.91 -11.52
CA GLY A 23 53.60 -30.46 -10.34
C GLY A 23 52.08 -30.66 -10.39
N ALA A 24 51.61 -31.63 -9.59
CA ALA A 24 50.24 -31.75 -9.09
C ALA A 24 49.75 -30.41 -8.49
N ILE A 25 48.46 -30.08 -8.44
CA ILE A 25 47.44 -30.64 -7.56
C ILE A 25 46.08 -30.19 -8.13
N SER A 26 45.17 -31.12 -8.46
CA SER A 26 43.75 -30.78 -8.68
C SER A 26 43.01 -30.94 -7.36
N GLU A 27 42.84 -29.84 -6.62
CA GLU A 27 41.86 -29.79 -5.54
C GLU A 27 40.56 -29.23 -6.09
N ALA A 28 39.59 -30.13 -6.24
CA ALA A 28 38.22 -29.77 -6.55
C ALA A 28 37.63 -29.00 -5.36
N PHE A 29 37.50 -27.68 -5.49
CA PHE A 29 36.61 -26.89 -4.66
C PHE A 29 35.16 -27.24 -5.02
N ARG A 30 34.67 -28.37 -4.48
CA ARG A 30 33.24 -28.61 -4.34
C ARG A 30 32.75 -27.68 -3.24
N VAL A 31 32.22 -26.52 -3.64
CA VAL A 31 31.32 -25.75 -2.78
C VAL A 31 30.12 -26.66 -2.52
N MET A 32 30.10 -27.28 -1.33
CA MET A 32 28.88 -27.87 -0.80
C MET A 32 27.90 -26.73 -0.55
N VAL A 33 27.08 -26.43 -1.55
CA VAL A 33 25.77 -25.83 -1.28
C VAL A 33 24.98 -26.94 -0.62
N ALA A 34 24.96 -26.95 0.72
CA ALA A 34 24.02 -27.78 1.44
C ALA A 34 22.63 -27.39 0.92
N SER A 35 21.97 -28.32 0.22
CA SER A 35 20.57 -28.18 -0.13
C SER A 35 19.81 -28.17 1.20
N ARG A 36 19.57 -26.98 1.75
CA ARG A 36 18.63 -26.83 2.86
C ARG A 36 17.29 -27.32 2.34
N ASN A 37 16.85 -28.47 2.82
CA ASN A 37 15.52 -28.95 2.52
C ASN A 37 14.52 -27.98 3.18
N TYR A 38 13.35 -27.81 2.58
CA TYR A 38 12.26 -26.98 3.11
C TYR A 38 11.85 -27.30 4.58
N GLY A 39 12.34 -28.40 5.16
CA GLY A 39 12.11 -28.82 6.55
C GLY A 39 13.01 -28.19 7.62
N ASP A 40 14.01 -27.37 7.26
CA ASP A 40 14.98 -26.79 8.23
C ASP A 40 14.65 -25.35 8.67
N PHE A 41 13.50 -24.79 8.30
CA PHE A 41 13.10 -23.45 8.71
C PHE A 41 12.35 -23.46 10.05
N ALA A 42 12.53 -22.40 10.83
CA ALA A 42 11.73 -22.18 12.02
C ALA A 42 10.26 -21.98 11.63
N SER A 43 9.34 -22.54 12.44
CA SER A 43 7.90 -22.38 12.22
C SER A 43 7.41 -20.98 12.63
N GLU A 44 8.05 -20.38 13.63
CA GLU A 44 7.79 -19.04 14.14
C GLU A 44 9.03 -18.45 14.81
N ALA A 45 9.06 -17.14 14.97
CA ALA A 45 10.07 -16.43 15.74
C ALA A 45 9.45 -15.25 16.49
N THR A 46 10.10 -14.83 17.57
CA THR A 46 9.71 -13.67 18.37
C THR A 46 10.60 -12.47 18.03
N PHE A 47 9.99 -11.31 17.86
CA PHE A 47 10.66 -10.07 17.48
C PHE A 47 10.36 -8.98 18.51
N GLU A 48 11.39 -8.24 18.90
CA GLU A 48 11.22 -6.96 19.58
C GLU A 48 10.66 -5.92 18.59
N ILE A 49 9.66 -5.18 19.04
CA ILE A 49 9.00 -4.12 18.28
C ILE A 49 9.01 -2.81 19.08
N LYS A 50 8.99 -1.68 18.38
CA LYS A 50 9.13 -0.37 19.00
C LYS A 50 7.92 -0.08 19.90
N LYS A 51 8.19 0.31 21.15
CA LYS A 51 7.15 0.78 22.08
C LYS A 51 6.45 2.00 21.49
N CYS A 52 5.12 1.98 21.52
CA CYS A 52 4.30 3.11 21.08
C CYS A 52 4.34 4.26 22.11
N ASP A 53 4.36 5.50 21.63
CA ASP A 53 4.05 6.65 22.48
C ASP A 53 2.54 6.68 22.75
N LEU A 54 2.14 6.98 23.98
CA LEU A 54 0.75 6.86 24.43
C LEU A 54 0.15 8.21 24.81
N HIS A 55 -1.15 8.37 24.56
CA HIS A 55 -1.97 9.50 24.98
C HIS A 55 -3.23 8.97 25.65
N ARG A 56 -3.40 9.27 26.95
CA ARG A 56 -4.54 8.82 27.78
C ARG A 56 -4.76 7.30 27.78
N LEU A 57 -3.67 6.54 27.70
CA LEU A 57 -3.64 5.08 27.89
C LEU A 57 -2.60 4.77 28.96
N GLU A 58 -2.95 3.92 29.93
CA GLU A 58 -2.02 3.44 30.95
C GLU A 58 -1.06 2.39 30.36
N GLU A 59 -1.60 1.51 29.51
CA GLU A 59 -0.88 0.46 28.81
C GLU A 59 -1.16 0.54 27.30
N GLY A 60 -0.16 0.14 26.51
CA GLY A 60 -0.22 0.09 25.06
C GLY A 60 -0.10 -1.33 24.52
N PRO A 61 0.09 -1.51 23.19
CA PRO A 61 0.44 -2.80 22.63
C PRO A 61 1.75 -3.33 23.24
N GLY A 62 1.89 -4.66 23.26
CA GLY A 62 3.13 -5.31 23.71
C GLY A 62 4.35 -4.87 22.90
N THR A 63 5.55 -5.01 23.48
CA THR A 63 6.82 -4.69 22.81
C THR A 63 7.45 -5.89 22.11
N THR A 64 6.76 -7.04 22.11
CA THR A 64 7.19 -8.25 21.42
C THR A 64 6.07 -8.75 20.51
N ALA A 65 6.45 -9.34 19.38
CA ALA A 65 5.53 -9.91 18.41
C ALA A 65 6.02 -11.29 17.96
N VAL A 66 5.15 -12.29 18.02
CA VAL A 66 5.39 -13.60 17.40
C VAL A 66 4.91 -13.55 15.96
N MET A 67 5.74 -14.00 15.02
CA MET A 67 5.36 -14.13 13.61
C MET A 67 5.68 -15.53 13.14
N THR A 68 4.68 -16.21 12.56
CA THR A 68 4.90 -17.52 11.94
C THR A 68 5.56 -17.35 10.57
N ARG A 69 6.23 -18.41 10.10
CA ARG A 69 6.80 -18.45 8.76
C ARG A 69 5.74 -18.20 7.68
N GLU A 70 4.55 -18.80 7.84
CA GLU A 70 3.44 -18.64 6.91
C GLU A 70 2.95 -17.18 6.84
N GLU A 71 2.74 -16.55 7.99
CA GLU A 71 2.40 -15.13 8.07
C GLU A 71 3.47 -14.26 7.39
N GLY A 72 4.74 -14.50 7.70
CA GLY A 72 5.86 -13.74 7.14
C GLY A 72 5.93 -13.84 5.61
N LEU A 73 5.80 -15.05 5.05
CA LEU A 73 5.81 -15.25 3.59
C LEU A 73 4.62 -14.55 2.93
N GLN A 74 3.44 -14.61 3.55
CA GLN A 74 2.25 -13.93 3.05
C GLN A 74 2.41 -12.40 3.10
N TYR A 75 2.89 -11.82 4.20
CA TYR A 75 3.11 -10.38 4.32
C TYR A 75 4.17 -9.90 3.32
N TYR A 76 5.27 -10.64 3.16
CA TYR A 76 6.32 -10.30 2.19
C TYR A 76 5.76 -10.28 0.77
N LYS A 77 5.02 -11.33 0.37
CA LYS A 77 4.37 -11.40 -0.94
C LYS A 77 3.41 -10.22 -1.14
N THR A 78 2.51 -9.95 -0.18
CA THR A 78 1.51 -8.89 -0.30
C THR A 78 2.16 -7.50 -0.43
N MET A 79 3.13 -7.16 0.44
CA MET A 79 3.84 -5.88 0.33
C MET A 79 4.61 -5.76 -0.99
N GLN A 80 5.24 -6.84 -1.44
CA GLN A 80 5.94 -6.85 -2.72
C GLN A 80 4.98 -6.68 -3.90
N THR A 81 3.80 -7.31 -3.88
CA THR A 81 2.77 -7.12 -4.91
C THR A 81 2.35 -5.65 -4.99
N ILE A 82 2.10 -5.00 -3.85
CA ILE A 82 1.76 -3.57 -3.80
C ILE A 82 2.90 -2.75 -4.39
N ARG A 83 4.14 -2.93 -3.92
CA ARG A 83 5.33 -2.22 -4.44
C ARG A 83 5.44 -2.33 -5.95
N ARG A 84 5.28 -3.54 -6.50
CA ARG A 84 5.41 -3.77 -7.94
C ARG A 84 4.23 -3.22 -8.74
N MET A 85 3.00 -3.28 -8.20
CA MET A 85 1.81 -2.65 -8.79
C MET A 85 1.96 -1.13 -8.89
N GLU A 86 2.48 -0.48 -7.85
CA GLU A 86 2.70 0.97 -7.85
C GLU A 86 3.79 1.40 -8.85
N LEU A 87 4.91 0.66 -8.89
CA LEU A 87 5.97 0.91 -9.88
C LEU A 87 5.49 0.67 -11.32
N LYS A 88 4.60 -0.30 -11.54
CA LYS A 88 3.97 -0.50 -12.85
C LYS A 88 3.01 0.66 -13.18
N SER A 89 2.28 1.15 -12.20
CA SER A 89 1.38 2.30 -12.36
C SER A 89 2.15 3.58 -12.73
N ASP A 90 3.31 3.82 -12.12
CA ASP A 90 4.25 4.88 -12.55
C ASP A 90 4.62 4.76 -14.03
N GLN A 91 5.04 3.56 -14.46
CA GLN A 91 5.42 3.28 -15.84
C GLN A 91 4.25 3.55 -16.81
N LEU A 92 3.07 3.02 -16.53
CA LEU A 92 1.88 3.16 -17.37
C LEU A 92 1.41 4.63 -17.44
N TYR A 93 1.56 5.40 -16.36
CA TYR A 93 1.27 6.83 -16.35
C TYR A 93 2.24 7.63 -17.24
N LYS A 94 3.54 7.34 -17.15
CA LYS A 94 4.56 7.96 -18.03
C LYS A 94 4.32 7.65 -19.50
N GLN A 95 3.78 6.46 -19.81
CA GLN A 95 3.35 6.04 -21.14
C GLN A 95 2.00 6.65 -21.59
N LYS A 96 1.37 7.49 -20.76
CA LYS A 96 0.07 8.12 -21.01
C LYS A 96 -1.11 7.14 -21.12
N ILE A 97 -0.92 5.91 -20.64
CA ILE A 97 -1.98 4.89 -20.57
C ILE A 97 -2.87 5.18 -19.36
N ILE A 98 -2.25 5.56 -18.23
CA ILE A 98 -2.97 6.14 -17.08
C ILE A 98 -2.95 7.67 -17.24
N ARG A 99 -4.05 8.32 -16.88
CA ARG A 99 -4.29 9.77 -17.00
C ARG A 99 -4.98 10.30 -15.73
N GLY A 100 -5.06 11.63 -15.60
CA GLY A 100 -5.68 12.27 -14.45
C GLY A 100 -4.83 12.13 -13.19
N PHE A 101 -5.45 11.79 -12.06
CA PHE A 101 -4.73 11.57 -10.80
C PHE A 101 -4.22 10.13 -10.70
N CYS A 102 -3.03 9.97 -10.10
CA CYS A 102 -2.46 8.68 -9.72
C CYS A 102 -1.55 8.90 -8.50
N HIS A 103 -1.93 8.34 -7.35
CA HIS A 103 -1.24 8.55 -6.06
C HIS A 103 -0.66 7.22 -5.58
N LEU A 104 0.66 7.06 -5.73
CA LEU A 104 1.34 5.78 -5.49
C LEU A 104 1.60 5.52 -4.00
N TYR A 105 1.34 4.30 -3.53
CA TYR A 105 1.45 3.93 -2.11
C TYR A 105 2.84 3.41 -1.69
N ASP A 106 3.84 3.43 -2.58
CA ASP A 106 5.13 2.79 -2.33
C ASP A 106 5.96 3.50 -1.25
N GLY A 107 6.43 2.70 -0.28
CA GLY A 107 7.05 3.14 0.96
C GLY A 107 6.12 3.02 2.18
N GLN A 108 4.80 2.92 1.96
CA GLN A 108 3.81 2.80 3.03
C GLN A 108 3.23 1.37 3.17
N GLU A 109 3.81 0.36 2.52
CA GLU A 109 3.19 -0.98 2.42
C GLU A 109 2.91 -1.62 3.77
N ALA A 110 3.80 -1.42 4.76
CA ALA A 110 3.61 -1.90 6.13
C ALA A 110 2.32 -1.39 6.78
N CYS A 111 1.84 -0.20 6.40
CA CYS A 111 0.58 0.35 6.90
C CYS A 111 -0.61 -0.51 6.45
N CYS A 112 -0.85 -0.61 5.14
CA CYS A 112 -2.03 -1.33 4.65
C CYS A 112 -1.99 -2.84 4.96
N VAL A 113 -0.81 -3.49 4.84
CA VAL A 113 -0.67 -4.92 5.13
C VAL A 113 -0.73 -5.20 6.63
N GLY A 114 -0.20 -4.30 7.47
CA GLY A 114 -0.22 -4.47 8.94
C GLY A 114 -1.60 -4.26 9.53
N LEU A 115 -2.34 -3.29 8.99
CA LEU A 115 -3.75 -3.08 9.35
C LEU A 115 -4.60 -4.28 8.93
N GLU A 116 -4.42 -4.78 7.70
CA GLU A 116 -5.12 -5.97 7.19
C GLU A 116 -4.86 -7.20 8.07
N ALA A 117 -3.60 -7.42 8.46
CA ALA A 117 -3.18 -8.55 9.30
C ALA A 117 -3.78 -8.54 10.73
N ALA A 118 -4.37 -7.42 11.16
CA ALA A 118 -4.91 -7.23 12.50
C ALA A 118 -6.44 -7.27 12.56
N ILE A 119 -7.12 -7.29 11.42
CA ILE A 119 -8.59 -7.17 11.34
C ILE A 119 -9.22 -8.37 10.66
N LYS A 120 -10.53 -8.53 10.84
CA LYS A 120 -11.30 -9.58 10.17
C LYS A 120 -11.74 -9.08 8.79
N PRO A 121 -12.01 -9.97 7.82
CA PRO A 121 -12.65 -9.59 6.55
C PRO A 121 -14.03 -8.93 6.75
N THR A 122 -14.68 -9.18 7.89
CA THR A 122 -15.96 -8.56 8.26
C THR A 122 -15.81 -7.13 8.77
N ASP A 123 -14.61 -6.70 9.16
CA ASP A 123 -14.34 -5.33 9.59
C ASP A 123 -14.21 -4.39 8.39
N HIS A 124 -14.38 -3.10 8.65
CA HIS A 124 -14.60 -2.09 7.64
C HIS A 124 -13.42 -1.14 7.51
N VAL A 125 -13.07 -0.76 6.28
CA VAL A 125 -11.95 0.15 6.01
C VAL A 125 -12.39 1.26 5.06
N ILE A 126 -12.00 2.50 5.35
CA ILE A 126 -12.18 3.64 4.46
C ILE A 126 -10.95 4.55 4.48
N THR A 127 -10.51 5.03 3.32
CA THR A 127 -9.33 5.89 3.22
C THR A 127 -9.50 7.00 2.17
N ALA A 128 -8.49 7.85 2.02
CA ALA A 128 -8.43 8.89 1.00
C ALA A 128 -8.05 8.30 -0.37
N TYR A 129 -7.62 9.14 -1.32
CA TYR A 129 -7.33 8.73 -2.70
C TYR A 129 -6.04 7.89 -2.90
N ARG A 130 -5.17 7.75 -1.89
CA ARG A 130 -3.94 6.93 -2.02
C ARG A 130 -4.24 5.48 -1.64
N ALA A 131 -5.12 4.85 -2.42
CA ALA A 131 -5.88 3.67 -1.97
C ALA A 131 -5.44 2.34 -2.60
N HIS A 132 -4.56 2.29 -3.59
CA HIS A 132 -4.35 1.05 -4.36
C HIS A 132 -3.91 -0.13 -3.47
N GLY A 133 -3.02 0.10 -2.51
CA GLY A 133 -2.61 -0.92 -1.53
C GLY A 133 -3.76 -1.44 -0.66
N PHE A 134 -4.66 -0.56 -0.21
CA PHE A 134 -5.87 -0.94 0.52
C PHE A 134 -6.87 -1.69 -0.36
N THR A 135 -7.05 -1.26 -1.60
CA THR A 135 -7.90 -1.94 -2.58
C THR A 135 -7.44 -3.38 -2.80
N TYR A 136 -6.12 -3.61 -2.91
CA TYR A 136 -5.54 -4.94 -3.06
C TYR A 136 -5.70 -5.80 -1.79
N THR A 137 -5.31 -5.26 -0.63
CA THR A 137 -5.41 -5.99 0.66
C THR A 137 -6.85 -6.35 1.03
N ARG A 138 -7.82 -5.53 0.64
CA ARG A 138 -9.26 -5.80 0.79
C ARG A 138 -9.84 -6.73 -0.28
N GLY A 139 -9.00 -7.28 -1.16
CA GLY A 139 -9.33 -8.44 -1.99
C GLY A 139 -9.57 -8.16 -3.47
N VAL A 140 -9.35 -6.94 -3.97
CA VAL A 140 -9.43 -6.69 -5.42
C VAL A 140 -8.15 -7.17 -6.10
N PRO A 141 -8.23 -8.02 -7.15
CA PRO A 141 -7.05 -8.46 -7.88
C PRO A 141 -6.31 -7.31 -8.56
N VAL A 142 -4.97 -7.40 -8.65
CA VAL A 142 -4.12 -6.40 -9.35
C VAL A 142 -4.61 -6.15 -10.79
N ARG A 143 -5.11 -7.20 -11.45
CA ARG A 143 -5.70 -7.12 -12.78
C ARG A 143 -6.82 -6.08 -12.88
N GLU A 144 -7.76 -6.08 -11.94
CA GLU A 144 -8.90 -5.16 -11.93
C GLU A 144 -8.48 -3.75 -11.47
N ILE A 145 -7.52 -3.65 -10.54
CA ILE A 145 -6.96 -2.37 -10.11
C ILE A 145 -6.27 -1.67 -11.28
N LEU A 146 -5.35 -2.35 -11.98
CA LEU A 146 -4.65 -1.77 -13.12
C LEU A 146 -5.62 -1.45 -14.27
N ALA A 147 -6.62 -2.30 -14.53
CA ALA A 147 -7.65 -2.01 -15.53
C ALA A 147 -8.50 -0.78 -15.20
N GLU A 148 -8.79 -0.54 -13.91
CA GLU A 148 -9.47 0.68 -13.48
C GLU A 148 -8.56 1.92 -13.66
N LEU A 149 -7.27 1.81 -13.36
CA LEU A 149 -6.30 2.89 -13.58
C LEU A 149 -6.16 3.25 -15.07
N THR A 150 -6.22 2.25 -15.96
CA THR A 150 -6.15 2.46 -17.42
C THR A 150 -7.53 2.76 -18.04
N GLY A 151 -8.58 2.89 -17.24
CA GLY A 151 -9.92 3.30 -17.67
C GLY A 151 -10.65 2.27 -18.52
N ARG A 152 -10.45 0.97 -18.27
CA ARG A 152 -11.03 -0.12 -19.08
C ARG A 152 -12.26 -0.74 -18.43
N LYS A 153 -13.08 -1.43 -19.24
CA LYS A 153 -14.34 -2.02 -18.78
C LYS A 153 -14.16 -3.10 -17.71
N GLY A 154 -13.02 -3.78 -17.71
CA GLY A 154 -12.63 -4.79 -16.72
C GLY A 154 -12.06 -4.21 -15.43
N GLY A 155 -12.07 -2.89 -15.26
CA GLY A 155 -11.74 -2.23 -13.99
C GLY A 155 -12.77 -2.53 -12.90
N CYS A 156 -12.36 -2.46 -11.63
CA CYS A 156 -13.24 -2.74 -10.49
C CYS A 156 -14.44 -1.76 -10.36
N ALA A 157 -14.38 -0.60 -11.02
CA ALA A 157 -15.50 0.33 -11.19
C ALA A 157 -15.82 0.57 -12.69
N LYS A 158 -15.49 -0.40 -13.55
CA LYS A 158 -15.73 -0.37 -15.00
C LYS A 158 -15.16 0.87 -15.69
N GLY A 159 -14.02 1.39 -15.22
CA GLY A 159 -13.37 2.59 -15.77
C GLY A 159 -14.09 3.90 -15.45
N LYS A 160 -15.12 3.89 -14.59
CA LYS A 160 -15.85 5.11 -14.18
C LYS A 160 -15.16 5.86 -13.03
N GLY A 161 -14.35 5.17 -12.23
CA GLY A 161 -13.76 5.74 -11.01
C GLY A 161 -12.33 6.23 -11.16
N GLY A 162 -11.49 5.46 -11.87
CA GLY A 162 -10.05 5.71 -11.96
C GLY A 162 -9.32 5.52 -10.62
N SER A 163 -8.14 6.13 -10.48
CA SER A 163 -7.23 5.93 -9.33
C SER A 163 -7.86 6.20 -7.97
N MET A 164 -8.68 7.24 -7.87
CA MET A 164 -9.15 7.72 -6.57
C MET A 164 -10.38 6.98 -6.06
N HIS A 165 -11.11 6.24 -6.89
CA HIS A 165 -12.46 5.75 -6.58
C HIS A 165 -12.61 4.27 -6.89
N MET A 166 -12.00 3.43 -6.06
CA MET A 166 -12.12 1.97 -6.11
C MET A 166 -12.83 1.49 -4.86
N TYR A 167 -13.75 0.54 -4.97
CA TYR A 167 -14.55 0.04 -3.85
C TYR A 167 -14.59 -1.49 -3.89
N THR A 168 -14.71 -2.13 -2.74
CA THR A 168 -14.98 -3.57 -2.67
C THR A 168 -15.73 -3.90 -1.37
N LYS A 169 -16.00 -5.18 -1.11
CA LYS A 169 -16.69 -5.62 0.10
C LYS A 169 -15.99 -5.08 1.36
N ASN A 170 -16.73 -4.32 2.16
CA ASN A 170 -16.25 -3.69 3.41
C ASN A 170 -15.02 -2.76 3.24
N PHE A 171 -14.74 -2.35 2.00
CA PHE A 171 -13.81 -1.28 1.69
C PHE A 171 -14.58 -0.16 0.99
N TYR A 172 -14.80 0.92 1.72
CA TYR A 172 -15.63 2.05 1.32
C TYR A 172 -14.83 3.09 0.51
N GLY A 173 -13.74 2.60 -0.05
CA GLY A 173 -13.03 3.15 -1.17
C GLY A 173 -12.01 4.22 -0.88
N GLY A 174 -11.46 4.69 -1.97
CA GLY A 174 -10.68 5.91 -2.03
C GLY A 174 -11.59 7.13 -2.17
N ASN A 175 -11.28 8.16 -1.40
CA ASN A 175 -12.08 9.37 -1.34
C ASN A 175 -11.22 10.58 -1.75
N GLY A 176 -11.68 11.31 -2.77
CA GLY A 176 -10.95 12.43 -3.38
C GLY A 176 -11.00 13.73 -2.56
N ILE A 177 -12.00 13.89 -1.69
CA ILE A 177 -12.19 15.10 -0.89
C ILE A 177 -11.51 14.92 0.46
N VAL A 178 -10.46 15.71 0.69
CA VAL A 178 -9.59 15.59 1.87
C VAL A 178 -10.39 15.74 3.16
N GLY A 179 -10.42 14.68 3.98
CA GLY A 179 -11.08 14.66 5.29
C GLY A 179 -12.53 14.17 5.27
N ALA A 180 -13.18 14.14 4.09
CA ALA A 180 -14.58 13.75 3.96
C ALA A 180 -14.84 12.29 4.33
N GLN A 181 -13.84 11.42 4.18
CA GLN A 181 -13.94 10.01 4.52
C GLN A 181 -13.99 9.74 6.03
N VAL A 182 -13.56 10.68 6.86
CA VAL A 182 -13.50 10.48 8.32
C VAL A 182 -14.91 10.46 8.95
N PRO A 183 -15.79 11.44 8.69
CA PRO A 183 -17.20 11.33 9.08
C PRO A 183 -17.88 10.06 8.53
N LEU A 184 -17.58 9.67 7.28
CA LEU A 184 -18.13 8.46 6.68
C LEU A 184 -17.69 7.19 7.44
N GLY A 185 -16.41 7.10 7.81
CA GLY A 185 -15.88 6.03 8.65
C GLY A 185 -16.57 5.93 10.01
N ALA A 186 -16.82 7.08 10.67
CA ALA A 186 -17.59 7.10 11.90
C ALA A 186 -19.05 6.68 11.68
N GLY A 187 -19.67 7.02 10.55
CA GLY A 187 -20.99 6.53 10.16
C GLY A 187 -21.04 5.00 9.97
N ILE A 188 -19.99 4.42 9.38
CA ILE A 188 -19.85 2.97 9.26
C ILE A 188 -19.66 2.34 10.65
N ALA A 189 -18.84 2.93 11.53
CA ALA A 189 -18.69 2.48 12.91
C ALA A 189 -20.01 2.56 13.71
N LEU A 190 -20.81 3.61 13.47
CA LEU A 190 -22.17 3.72 14.02
C LEU A 190 -23.04 2.55 13.56
N ALA A 191 -23.01 2.19 12.28
CA ALA A 191 -23.72 1.02 11.78
C ALA A 191 -23.24 -0.29 12.43
N CYS A 192 -21.92 -0.47 12.61
CA CYS A 192 -21.36 -1.63 13.31
C CYS A 192 -21.92 -1.78 14.73
N LYS A 193 -21.97 -0.66 15.46
CA LYS A 193 -22.56 -0.60 16.80
C LYS A 193 -24.07 -0.86 16.77
N TYR A 194 -24.78 -0.22 15.84
CA TYR A 194 -26.24 -0.31 15.70
C TYR A 194 -26.70 -1.74 15.43
N PHE A 195 -26.00 -2.47 14.56
CA PHE A 195 -26.31 -3.86 14.23
C PHE A 195 -25.72 -4.89 15.20
N GLY A 196 -24.91 -4.48 16.18
CA GLY A 196 -24.41 -5.35 17.25
C GLY A 196 -23.50 -6.50 16.79
N LYS A 197 -22.79 -6.33 15.66
CA LYS A 197 -22.01 -7.43 15.02
C LYS A 197 -20.59 -7.62 15.55
N ASN A 198 -20.18 -6.82 16.53
CA ASN A 198 -18.80 -6.79 17.04
C ASN A 198 -17.75 -6.55 15.92
N GLU A 199 -18.15 -5.79 14.91
CA GLU A 199 -17.31 -5.28 13.82
C GLU A 199 -16.80 -3.88 14.17
N ILE A 200 -15.69 -3.46 13.57
CA ILE A 200 -15.10 -2.13 13.74
C ILE A 200 -14.92 -1.43 12.39
N CYS A 201 -14.67 -0.12 12.42
CA CYS A 201 -14.26 0.63 11.23
C CYS A 201 -12.90 1.32 11.43
N LEU A 202 -12.00 1.14 10.47
CA LEU A 202 -10.74 1.85 10.33
C LEU A 202 -10.97 3.04 9.40
N ALA A 203 -10.90 4.24 9.96
CA ALA A 203 -11.12 5.50 9.25
C ALA A 203 -9.78 6.24 9.07
N LEU A 204 -9.18 6.10 7.89
CA LEU A 204 -7.85 6.61 7.59
C LEU A 204 -7.86 8.01 7.00
N TYR A 205 -6.86 8.81 7.34
CA TYR A 205 -6.60 10.14 6.79
C TYR A 205 -5.09 10.47 6.86
N GLY A 206 -4.60 11.38 6.01
CA GLY A 206 -3.20 11.80 6.03
C GLY A 206 -2.91 12.95 7.00
N ASP A 207 -1.63 13.24 7.24
CA ASP A 207 -1.18 14.36 8.10
C ASP A 207 -1.76 15.73 7.67
N GLY A 208 -1.79 16.03 6.37
CA GLY A 208 -2.44 17.24 5.86
C GLY A 208 -3.97 17.27 6.06
N ALA A 209 -4.62 16.10 6.06
CA ALA A 209 -6.05 15.99 6.31
C ALA A 209 -6.39 16.20 7.79
N ALA A 210 -5.46 15.93 8.71
CA ALA A 210 -5.65 16.02 10.16
C ALA A 210 -6.00 17.44 10.68
N ASN A 211 -5.99 18.45 9.81
CA ASN A 211 -6.40 19.82 10.12
C ASN A 211 -7.80 20.17 9.59
N GLN A 212 -8.52 19.23 8.99
CA GLN A 212 -9.90 19.42 8.53
C GLN A 212 -10.87 19.50 9.72
N GLY A 213 -11.71 20.54 9.76
CA GLY A 213 -12.66 20.78 10.86
C GLY A 213 -13.60 19.61 11.12
N GLN A 214 -14.13 18.99 10.05
CA GLN A 214 -15.04 17.84 10.14
C GLN A 214 -14.44 16.62 10.86
N ILE A 215 -13.11 16.48 10.92
CA ILE A 215 -12.47 15.41 11.70
C ILE A 215 -12.70 15.65 13.20
N PHE A 216 -12.59 16.88 13.67
CA PHE A 216 -12.80 17.24 15.08
C PHE A 216 -14.27 17.16 15.49
N GLU A 217 -15.18 17.55 14.59
CA GLU A 217 -16.62 17.30 14.77
C GLU A 217 -16.90 15.80 14.93
N THR A 218 -16.27 14.99 14.08
CA THR A 218 -16.39 13.52 14.09
C THR A 218 -15.81 12.91 15.36
N TYR A 219 -14.66 13.37 15.84
CA TYR A 219 -14.10 12.93 17.13
C TYR A 219 -15.09 13.13 18.28
N ASN A 220 -15.69 14.32 18.36
CA ASN A 220 -16.65 14.63 19.41
C ASN A 220 -17.84 13.66 19.39
N MET A 221 -18.47 13.46 18.23
CA MET A 221 -19.61 12.52 18.11
C MET A 221 -19.21 11.06 18.36
N ALA A 222 -18.07 10.63 17.82
CA ALA A 222 -17.61 9.25 17.98
C ALA A 222 -17.30 8.91 19.44
N ALA A 223 -16.71 9.85 20.18
CA ALA A 223 -16.46 9.70 21.61
C ALA A 223 -17.78 9.72 22.41
N LEU A 224 -18.65 10.70 22.13
CA LEU A 224 -19.97 10.84 22.77
C LEU A 224 -20.80 9.55 22.65
N TRP A 225 -20.80 8.95 21.46
CA TRP A 225 -21.56 7.74 21.19
C TRP A 225 -20.76 6.46 21.37
N LYS A 226 -19.52 6.50 21.85
CA LYS A 226 -18.63 5.35 22.03
C LYS A 226 -18.63 4.44 20.79
N LEU A 227 -18.34 5.01 19.63
CA LEU A 227 -18.33 4.26 18.36
C LEU A 227 -17.09 3.37 18.26
N PRO A 228 -17.18 2.17 17.67
CA PRO A 228 -16.04 1.29 17.40
C PRO A 228 -15.23 1.77 16.17
N CYS A 229 -14.74 3.01 16.24
CA CYS A 229 -14.01 3.68 15.16
C CYS A 229 -12.53 3.86 15.55
N ILE A 230 -11.62 3.32 14.75
CA ILE A 230 -10.19 3.60 14.86
C ILE A 230 -9.86 4.69 13.86
N PHE A 231 -9.50 5.87 14.36
CA PHE A 231 -9.06 7.00 13.56
C PHE A 231 -7.57 6.87 13.28
N ILE A 232 -7.17 6.74 12.02
CA ILE A 232 -5.79 6.46 11.66
C ILE A 232 -5.20 7.62 10.86
N CYS A 233 -4.20 8.30 11.43
CA CYS A 233 -3.41 9.30 10.72
C CYS A 233 -2.20 8.62 10.07
N GLU A 234 -2.18 8.51 8.74
CA GLU A 234 -0.99 8.12 7.98
C GLU A 234 -0.10 9.34 7.79
N ASN A 235 0.84 9.52 8.72
CA ASN A 235 1.77 10.64 8.71
C ASN A 235 2.97 10.28 7.83
N ASN A 236 2.94 10.73 6.58
CA ASN A 236 4.06 10.59 5.64
C ASN A 236 4.92 11.86 5.54
N ARG A 237 4.79 12.74 6.54
CA ARG A 237 5.49 14.02 6.74
C ARG A 237 5.06 15.18 5.84
N TYR A 238 4.24 14.96 4.81
CA TYR A 238 3.95 15.98 3.81
C TYR A 238 2.51 15.93 3.27
N GLY A 239 1.73 16.95 3.62
CA GLY A 239 0.45 17.28 3.00
C GLY A 239 0.66 17.93 1.63
N MET A 240 0.60 17.13 0.57
CA MET A 240 1.01 17.53 -0.78
C MET A 240 2.47 18.00 -0.82
N GLY A 241 2.73 19.31 -0.75
CA GLY A 241 4.08 19.90 -0.70
C GLY A 241 4.36 20.68 0.59
N THR A 242 3.49 20.59 1.59
CA THR A 242 3.65 21.30 2.87
C THR A 242 4.05 20.30 3.95
N SER A 243 5.20 20.51 4.60
CA SER A 243 5.65 19.66 5.70
C SER A 243 4.75 19.81 6.93
N VAL A 244 4.74 18.81 7.80
CA VAL A 244 3.92 18.80 9.01
C VAL A 244 4.18 20.00 9.92
N GLU A 245 5.42 20.45 10.05
CA GLU A 245 5.81 21.60 10.88
C GLU A 245 5.26 22.93 10.35
N ARG A 246 4.97 22.99 9.04
CA ARG A 246 4.41 24.17 8.38
C ARG A 246 2.88 24.14 8.33
N ALA A 247 2.27 22.95 8.46
CA ALA A 247 0.83 22.76 8.34
C ALA A 247 0.12 22.63 9.69
N ALA A 248 0.77 22.11 10.72
CA ALA A 248 0.17 21.86 12.02
C ALA A 248 0.99 22.51 13.14
N ALA A 249 0.32 23.29 14.00
CA ALA A 249 0.95 23.90 15.17
C ALA A 249 1.44 22.85 16.19
N SER A 250 0.83 21.66 16.19
CA SER A 250 1.32 20.48 16.90
C SER A 250 1.33 19.28 15.94
N THR A 251 2.49 18.66 15.83
CA THR A 251 2.75 17.50 14.97
C THR A 251 2.58 16.16 15.69
N ASP A 252 2.10 16.17 16.94
CA ASP A 252 1.68 14.97 17.68
C ASP A 252 0.26 14.56 17.24
N TYR A 253 0.13 13.95 16.06
CA TYR A 253 -1.18 13.65 15.47
C TYR A 253 -2.01 12.68 16.32
N TYR A 254 -1.37 11.71 16.98
CA TYR A 254 -2.05 10.79 17.91
C TYR A 254 -2.72 11.48 19.12
N LYS A 255 -2.36 12.74 19.43
CA LYS A 255 -2.96 13.54 20.52
C LYS A 255 -4.11 14.45 20.05
N ARG A 256 -4.31 14.61 18.74
CA ARG A 256 -5.30 15.56 18.18
C ARG A 256 -6.75 15.17 18.46
N GLY A 257 -7.00 13.93 18.89
CA GLY A 257 -8.29 13.50 19.43
C GLY A 257 -8.65 14.09 20.79
N TYR A 258 -7.72 14.81 21.45
CA TYR A 258 -7.86 15.45 22.77
C TYR A 258 -8.35 14.50 23.87
N PHE A 259 -9.66 14.29 23.96
CA PHE A 259 -10.34 13.40 24.90
C PHE A 259 -10.35 11.94 24.43
N ILE A 260 -10.13 11.67 23.14
CA ILE A 260 -9.96 10.32 22.61
C ILE A 260 -8.53 9.84 22.92
N PRO A 261 -8.35 8.62 23.47
CA PRO A 261 -7.02 8.04 23.65
C PRO A 261 -6.34 7.81 22.31
N GLY A 262 -5.01 7.81 22.31
CA GLY A 262 -4.28 7.51 21.10
C GLY A 262 -2.87 6.99 21.31
N LEU A 263 -2.29 6.49 20.23
CA LEU A 263 -0.95 5.94 20.22
C LEU A 263 -0.23 6.20 18.89
N ARG A 264 1.10 6.37 18.97
CA ARG A 264 1.97 6.59 17.80
C ARG A 264 2.81 5.36 17.52
N VAL A 265 2.80 4.93 16.26
CA VAL A 265 3.33 3.66 15.78
C VAL A 265 4.39 3.91 14.72
N ASP A 266 5.41 3.06 14.68
CA ASP A 266 6.30 2.97 13.52
C ASP A 266 5.54 2.36 12.32
N GLY A 267 5.16 3.20 11.36
CA GLY A 267 4.43 2.82 10.17
C GLY A 267 5.30 2.18 9.08
N MET A 268 6.61 2.03 9.32
CA MET A 268 7.54 1.32 8.43
C MET A 268 7.74 -0.14 8.85
N ASP A 269 7.35 -0.50 10.08
CA ASP A 269 7.47 -1.85 10.63
C ASP A 269 6.11 -2.55 10.63
N ILE A 270 5.98 -3.57 9.77
CA ILE A 270 4.77 -4.37 9.62
C ILE A 270 4.27 -5.00 10.93
N LEU A 271 5.17 -5.43 11.82
CA LEU A 271 4.81 -6.04 13.10
C LEU A 271 4.38 -4.98 14.12
N CYS A 272 5.01 -3.79 14.12
CA CYS A 272 4.55 -2.66 14.93
C CYS A 272 3.11 -2.28 14.55
N VAL A 273 2.84 -2.12 13.24
CA VAL A 273 1.49 -1.78 12.75
C VAL A 273 0.48 -2.87 13.12
N ARG A 274 0.83 -4.15 12.91
CA ARG A 274 -0.06 -5.29 13.22
C ARG A 274 -0.43 -5.33 14.70
N GLU A 275 0.55 -5.24 15.61
CA GLU A 275 0.27 -5.34 17.05
C GLU A 275 -0.49 -4.11 17.58
N ALA A 276 -0.15 -2.91 17.10
CA ALA A 276 -0.89 -1.69 17.44
C ALA A 276 -2.34 -1.74 16.95
N ALA A 277 -2.56 -2.26 15.73
CA ALA A 277 -3.89 -2.40 15.17
C ALA A 277 -4.71 -3.48 15.88
N LYS A 278 -4.11 -4.62 16.27
CA LYS A 278 -4.79 -5.64 17.10
C LYS A 278 -5.25 -5.03 18.42
N PHE A 279 -4.37 -4.31 19.11
CA PHE A 279 -4.68 -3.60 20.35
C PHE A 279 -5.84 -2.61 20.17
N ALA A 280 -5.79 -1.75 19.14
CA ALA A 280 -6.82 -0.76 18.87
C ALA A 280 -8.18 -1.40 18.51
N ALA A 281 -8.13 -2.52 17.79
CA ALA A 281 -9.28 -3.29 17.39
C ALA A 281 -9.98 -3.92 18.60
N ASP A 282 -9.21 -4.53 19.51
CA ASP A 282 -9.73 -5.09 20.77
C ASP A 282 -10.25 -4.00 21.72
N TYR A 283 -9.58 -2.84 21.77
CA TYR A 283 -10.07 -1.66 22.48
C TYR A 283 -11.48 -1.28 22.01
N CYS A 284 -11.67 -1.13 20.70
CA CYS A 284 -12.97 -0.76 20.11
C CYS A 284 -14.03 -1.85 20.32
N ARG A 285 -13.68 -3.12 20.10
CA ARG A 285 -14.59 -4.27 20.29
C ARG A 285 -15.04 -4.45 21.75
N SER A 286 -14.20 -4.05 22.71
CA SER A 286 -14.57 -4.04 24.13
C SER A 286 -15.56 -2.93 24.52
N GLY A 287 -15.99 -2.09 23.57
CA GLY A 287 -16.99 -1.04 23.80
C GLY A 287 -16.45 0.22 24.49
N LYS A 288 -15.12 0.37 24.59
CA LYS A 288 -14.49 1.55 25.19
C LYS A 288 -14.61 2.81 24.34
N GLY A 289 -15.05 2.68 23.09
CA GLY A 289 -15.24 3.77 22.15
C GLY A 289 -14.07 3.90 21.17
N PRO A 290 -13.88 5.10 20.58
CA PRO A 290 -12.89 5.28 19.53
C PRO A 290 -11.46 5.38 20.06
N LEU A 291 -10.49 5.21 19.16
CA LEU A 291 -9.06 5.37 19.44
C LEU A 291 -8.37 6.06 18.25
N VAL A 292 -7.37 6.92 18.52
CA VAL A 292 -6.53 7.56 17.48
C VAL A 292 -5.21 6.82 17.35
N MET A 293 -4.83 6.42 16.15
CA MET A 293 -3.56 5.79 15.84
C MET A 293 -2.80 6.63 14.81
N GLU A 294 -1.58 7.05 15.12
CA GLU A 294 -0.69 7.71 14.14
C GLU A 294 0.31 6.68 13.62
N LEU A 295 0.28 6.40 12.31
CA LEU A 295 1.30 5.60 11.64
C LEU A 295 2.35 6.54 11.06
N GLN A 296 3.56 6.52 11.63
CA GLN A 296 4.69 7.29 11.13
C GLN A 296 5.32 6.54 9.95
N THR A 297 4.97 6.94 8.74
CA THR A 297 5.37 6.25 7.51
C THR A 297 6.04 7.22 6.53
N TYR A 298 6.26 6.79 5.29
CA TYR A 298 6.87 7.64 4.27
C TYR A 298 6.46 7.22 2.86
N ARG A 299 6.17 8.20 1.99
CA ARG A 299 5.93 7.98 0.56
C ARG A 299 7.18 8.25 -0.25
N TYR A 300 7.59 7.31 -1.09
CA TYR A 300 8.78 7.49 -1.93
C TYR A 300 8.53 8.41 -3.12
N HIS A 301 7.41 8.24 -3.81
CA HIS A 301 7.00 9.17 -4.87
C HIS A 301 6.53 10.51 -4.29
N GLY A 302 6.44 11.51 -5.18
CA GLY A 302 5.79 12.78 -4.88
C GLY A 302 4.32 12.62 -4.50
N HIS A 303 3.60 13.73 -4.35
CA HIS A 303 2.22 13.69 -3.91
C HIS A 303 1.37 12.81 -4.85
N SER A 304 1.47 13.08 -6.15
CA SER A 304 0.88 12.35 -7.25
C SER A 304 1.88 12.29 -8.41
N MET A 305 1.51 11.62 -9.50
CA MET A 305 2.35 11.56 -10.70
C MET A 305 2.68 12.92 -11.36
N SER A 306 1.93 14.00 -11.05
CA SER A 306 2.25 15.35 -11.53
C SER A 306 3.25 16.10 -10.64
N ASP A 307 3.57 15.56 -9.46
CA ASP A 307 4.50 16.17 -8.50
C ASP A 307 5.80 15.36 -8.44
N PRO A 308 6.95 15.91 -8.88
CA PRO A 308 8.24 15.25 -8.75
C PRO A 308 8.70 15.01 -7.31
N GLY A 309 8.16 15.76 -6.33
CA GLY A 309 8.43 15.57 -4.91
C GLY A 309 9.82 16.00 -4.43
N ILE A 310 10.50 16.89 -5.16
CA ILE A 310 11.86 17.38 -4.86
C ILE A 310 11.95 18.89 -4.59
N SER A 311 10.85 19.63 -4.67
CA SER A 311 10.81 21.08 -4.40
C SER A 311 10.67 21.41 -2.90
N TYR A 312 10.26 20.43 -2.09
CA TYR A 312 9.95 20.61 -0.67
C TYR A 312 10.63 19.59 0.25
N ARG A 313 11.48 18.71 -0.31
CA ARG A 313 12.29 17.71 0.38
C ARG A 313 13.46 17.27 -0.50
N THR A 314 14.51 16.74 0.09
CA THR A 314 15.73 16.36 -0.65
C THR A 314 15.66 14.93 -1.17
N ARG A 315 16.48 14.61 -2.19
CA ARG A 315 16.58 13.22 -2.68
C ARG A 315 17.29 12.33 -1.65
N GLU A 316 18.18 12.94 -0.89
CA GLU A 316 18.95 12.33 0.19
C GLU A 316 18.02 11.86 1.31
N GLU A 317 17.03 12.66 1.72
CA GLU A 317 16.01 12.26 2.70
C GLU A 317 15.26 11.00 2.24
N ILE A 318 14.80 10.98 0.98
CA ILE A 318 14.06 9.84 0.42
C ILE A 318 14.95 8.58 0.38
N GLN A 319 16.20 8.72 -0.05
CA GLN A 319 17.14 7.60 -0.10
C GLN A 319 17.55 7.10 1.28
N GLU A 320 17.69 8.00 2.26
CA GLU A 320 17.99 7.64 3.63
C GLU A 320 16.84 6.79 4.22
N VAL A 321 15.59 7.23 4.06
CA VAL A 321 14.43 6.43 4.50
C VAL A 321 14.38 5.08 3.79
N ARG A 322 14.55 5.04 2.46
CA ARG A 322 14.51 3.79 1.69
C ARG A 322 15.64 2.82 2.07
N SER A 323 16.85 3.32 2.34
CA SER A 323 17.99 2.46 2.67
C SER A 323 17.95 1.95 4.11
N LYS A 324 17.41 2.73 5.05
CA LYS A 324 17.40 2.39 6.48
C LYS A 324 16.10 1.74 6.96
N SER A 325 14.98 2.00 6.28
CA SER A 325 13.65 1.71 6.85
C SER A 325 12.64 1.23 5.81
N ASP A 326 13.07 0.72 4.64
CA ASP A 326 12.12 0.15 3.68
C ASP A 326 11.35 -1.03 4.30
N PRO A 327 10.01 -1.03 4.27
CA PRO A 327 9.20 -2.02 5.00
C PRO A 327 9.41 -3.46 4.51
N ILE A 328 9.74 -3.63 3.22
CA ILE A 328 9.97 -4.94 2.61
C ILE A 328 11.36 -5.44 3.00
N THR A 329 12.38 -4.58 2.96
CA THR A 329 13.73 -4.91 3.44
C THR A 329 13.72 -5.26 4.93
N LEU A 330 13.03 -4.48 5.77
CA LEU A 330 12.94 -4.75 7.21
C LEU A 330 12.33 -6.13 7.49
N LEU A 331 11.25 -6.51 6.80
CA LEU A 331 10.65 -7.83 6.95
C LEU A 331 11.57 -8.94 6.42
N LYS A 332 12.20 -8.74 5.25
CA LYS A 332 13.15 -9.69 4.67
C LYS A 332 14.27 -10.01 5.66
N ASP A 333 14.91 -8.99 6.22
CA ASP A 333 16.04 -9.16 7.12
C ASP A 333 15.62 -9.89 8.39
N ARG A 334 14.43 -9.57 8.94
CA ARG A 334 13.85 -10.32 10.06
C ARG A 334 13.66 -11.79 9.74
N MET A 335 13.06 -12.11 8.59
CA MET A 335 12.78 -13.50 8.21
C MET A 335 14.06 -14.30 7.97
N VAL A 336 15.03 -13.74 7.25
CA VAL A 336 16.28 -14.42 6.92
C VAL A 336 17.15 -14.62 8.16
N ASN A 337 17.33 -13.58 8.98
CA ASN A 337 18.19 -13.65 10.17
C ASN A 337 17.63 -14.58 11.26
N ASN A 338 16.32 -14.86 11.25
CA ASN A 338 15.67 -15.76 12.20
C ASN A 338 15.30 -17.12 11.59
N ASN A 339 15.90 -17.46 10.45
CA ASN A 339 15.71 -18.75 9.78
C ASN A 339 14.23 -19.08 9.50
N LEU A 340 13.39 -18.05 9.27
CA LEU A 340 12.00 -18.20 8.86
C LEU A 340 11.86 -18.36 7.36
N ALA A 341 12.82 -17.90 6.55
CA ALA A 341 12.88 -18.10 5.10
C ALA A 341 14.31 -17.92 4.60
N SER A 342 14.62 -18.48 3.42
CA SER A 342 15.88 -18.22 2.74
C SER A 342 15.79 -17.00 1.81
N VAL A 343 16.95 -16.49 1.40
CA VAL A 343 17.02 -15.41 0.40
C VAL A 343 16.48 -15.89 -0.95
N GLU A 344 16.73 -17.16 -1.30
CA GLU A 344 16.29 -17.79 -2.54
C GLU A 344 14.77 -17.90 -2.61
N GLU A 345 14.11 -18.32 -1.52
CA GLU A 345 12.66 -18.43 -1.46
C GLU A 345 11.98 -17.05 -1.62
N LEU A 346 12.48 -16.03 -0.93
CA LEU A 346 11.95 -14.67 -1.09
C LEU A 346 12.18 -14.12 -2.52
N LYS A 347 13.28 -14.51 -3.17
CA LYS A 347 13.54 -14.16 -4.57
C LYS A 347 12.60 -14.89 -5.54
N GLU A 348 12.20 -16.12 -5.25
CA GLU A 348 11.17 -16.83 -6.02
C GLU A 348 9.82 -16.12 -5.93
N ILE A 349 9.45 -15.64 -4.74
CA ILE A 349 8.27 -14.77 -4.55
C ILE A 349 8.40 -13.50 -5.40
N ASP A 350 9.56 -12.82 -5.40
CA ASP A 350 9.78 -11.63 -6.22
C ASP A 350 9.56 -11.90 -7.72
N VAL A 351 10.04 -13.05 -8.21
CA VAL A 351 9.86 -13.47 -9.62
C VAL A 351 8.39 -13.74 -9.93
N ALA A 352 7.70 -14.48 -9.05
CA ALA A 352 6.27 -14.78 -9.22
C ALA A 352 5.41 -13.51 -9.22
N VAL A 353 5.65 -12.60 -8.26
CA VAL A 353 4.96 -11.31 -8.18
C VAL A 353 5.23 -10.47 -9.42
N ARG A 354 6.47 -10.38 -9.90
CA ARG A 354 6.77 -9.64 -11.14
C ARG A 354 5.98 -10.19 -12.32
N LYS A 355 5.90 -11.51 -12.45
CA LYS A 355 5.12 -12.15 -13.52
C LYS A 355 3.63 -11.79 -13.41
N GLU A 356 3.04 -11.89 -12.22
CA GLU A 356 1.65 -11.49 -11.96
C GLU A 356 1.37 -10.04 -12.38
N ILE A 357 2.28 -9.11 -12.03
CA ILE A 357 2.13 -7.69 -12.39
C ILE A 357 2.25 -7.45 -13.90
N GLU A 358 3.16 -8.13 -14.59
CA GLU A 358 3.28 -7.99 -16.06
C GLU A 358 2.03 -8.57 -16.77
N GLU A 359 1.50 -9.69 -16.31
CA GLU A 359 0.26 -10.28 -16.85
C GLU A 359 -0.94 -9.35 -16.62
N ALA A 360 -1.06 -8.78 -15.42
CA ALA A 360 -2.10 -7.81 -15.08
C ALA A 360 -1.99 -6.53 -15.93
N ALA A 361 -0.77 -6.02 -16.15
CA ALA A 361 -0.53 -4.86 -17.00
C ALA A 361 -0.84 -5.14 -18.47
N GLN A 362 -0.47 -6.31 -18.97
CA GLN A 362 -0.81 -6.74 -20.33
C GLN A 362 -2.32 -6.76 -20.54
N PHE A 363 -3.08 -7.32 -19.58
CA PHE A 363 -4.54 -7.25 -19.61
C PHE A 363 -5.06 -5.81 -19.57
N ALA A 364 -4.61 -5.00 -18.60
CA ALA A 364 -5.08 -3.61 -18.43
C ALA A 364 -4.80 -2.72 -19.65
N THR A 365 -3.82 -3.07 -20.48
CA THR A 365 -3.46 -2.33 -21.70
C THR A 365 -4.20 -2.81 -22.95
N THR A 366 -4.72 -4.05 -22.96
CA THR A 366 -5.46 -4.61 -24.11
C THR A 366 -6.97 -4.73 -23.89
N ASP A 367 -7.45 -4.71 -22.65
CA ASP A 367 -8.88 -4.73 -22.34
C ASP A 367 -9.57 -3.47 -22.91
N PRO A 368 -10.68 -3.58 -23.65
CA PRO A 368 -11.27 -2.41 -24.30
C PRO A 368 -11.85 -1.40 -23.30
N GLU A 369 -11.98 -0.16 -23.75
CA GLU A 369 -12.71 0.88 -23.02
C GLU A 369 -14.18 0.47 -22.80
N PRO A 370 -14.87 1.03 -21.79
CA PRO A 370 -16.29 0.86 -21.60
C PRO A 370 -17.07 1.34 -22.85
N PRO A 371 -18.10 0.61 -23.27
CA PRO A 371 -18.97 1.05 -24.35
C PRO A 371 -19.63 2.41 -24.03
N LEU A 372 -19.70 3.30 -25.03
CA LEU A 372 -20.21 4.66 -24.87
C LEU A 372 -21.69 4.68 -24.43
N GLU A 373 -22.45 3.66 -24.79
CA GLU A 373 -23.85 3.47 -24.44
C GLU A 373 -24.06 3.36 -22.93
N GLU A 374 -23.06 2.86 -22.19
CA GLU A 374 -23.10 2.69 -20.74
C GLU A 374 -22.67 3.94 -19.96
N LEU A 375 -22.43 5.07 -20.64
CA LEU A 375 -21.99 6.31 -20.01
C LEU A 375 -22.91 6.71 -18.85
N GLY A 376 -24.23 6.68 -19.07
CA GLY A 376 -25.25 7.06 -18.11
C GLY A 376 -25.64 5.99 -17.08
N HIS A 377 -25.04 4.80 -17.11
CA HIS A 377 -25.39 3.72 -16.17
C HIS A 377 -24.99 4.03 -14.73
N HIS A 378 -25.71 3.43 -13.78
CA HIS A 378 -25.45 3.44 -12.34
C HIS A 378 -25.58 4.82 -11.65
N ILE A 379 -26.45 5.70 -12.17
CA ILE A 379 -26.74 6.99 -11.52
C ILE A 379 -27.58 6.80 -10.24
N TYR A 380 -28.61 5.96 -10.31
CA TYR A 380 -29.46 5.62 -9.18
C TYR A 380 -29.46 4.10 -8.98
N PHE A 381 -29.61 3.67 -7.73
CA PHE A 381 -29.72 2.26 -7.36
C PHE A 381 -31.19 1.86 -7.23
N ASN A 382 -31.55 0.72 -7.82
CA ASN A 382 -32.89 0.14 -7.75
C ASN A 382 -34.03 1.04 -8.27
N GLU A 383 -33.72 1.85 -9.28
CA GLU A 383 -34.67 2.67 -10.03
C GLU A 383 -34.90 2.10 -11.44
N PRO A 384 -36.11 2.26 -12.04
CA PRO A 384 -36.36 1.86 -13.41
C PRO A 384 -35.49 2.67 -14.39
N PRO A 385 -35.20 2.13 -15.59
CA PRO A 385 -34.39 2.84 -16.57
C PRO A 385 -34.98 4.20 -16.97
N PHE A 386 -34.11 5.19 -17.14
CA PHE A 386 -34.48 6.55 -17.60
C PHE A 386 -33.45 7.12 -18.57
N GLU A 387 -33.76 8.25 -19.22
CA GLU A 387 -32.85 8.92 -20.15
C GLU A 387 -32.10 10.07 -19.47
N VAL A 388 -30.80 10.17 -19.78
CA VAL A 388 -29.89 11.22 -19.31
C VAL A 388 -29.51 12.10 -20.50
N ARG A 389 -29.62 13.41 -20.33
CA ARG A 389 -29.21 14.40 -21.33
C ARG A 389 -27.70 14.41 -21.48
N GLY A 390 -27.21 14.33 -22.73
CA GLY A 390 -25.80 14.49 -23.09
C GLY A 390 -25.39 15.96 -23.27
N PRO A 391 -24.33 16.24 -24.06
CA PRO A 391 -23.82 17.60 -24.29
C PRO A 391 -24.85 18.59 -24.87
N ASN A 392 -25.89 18.08 -25.52
CA ASN A 392 -27.02 18.86 -26.01
C ASN A 392 -28.32 18.06 -25.84
N GLN A 393 -29.46 18.70 -26.11
CA GLN A 393 -30.78 18.09 -25.88
C GLN A 393 -31.12 16.90 -26.80
N TRP A 394 -30.38 16.70 -27.89
CA TRP A 394 -30.62 15.63 -28.86
C TRP A 394 -29.81 14.36 -28.55
N ILE A 395 -28.75 14.47 -27.76
CA ILE A 395 -27.96 13.32 -27.32
C ILE A 395 -28.55 12.81 -26.00
N LYS A 396 -28.95 11.54 -25.99
CA LYS A 396 -29.54 10.88 -24.83
C LYS A 396 -28.82 9.57 -24.55
N TYR A 397 -28.49 9.34 -23.28
CA TYR A 397 -27.93 8.08 -22.80
C TYR A 397 -28.97 7.37 -21.95
N LYS A 398 -29.06 6.05 -22.09
CA LYS A 398 -29.85 5.25 -21.17
C LYS A 398 -29.11 5.18 -19.83
N SER A 399 -29.84 5.33 -18.74
CA SER A 399 -29.38 5.01 -17.39
C SER A 399 -30.12 3.77 -16.92
N VAL A 400 -29.36 2.77 -16.47
CA VAL A 400 -29.88 1.59 -15.77
C VAL A 400 -29.16 1.48 -14.43
N SER A 401 -29.88 1.00 -13.42
CA SER A 401 -29.35 0.77 -12.07
C SER A 401 -28.15 -0.15 -12.04
#